data_AF-A0A3M1TI08-F1
#
_entry.id   AF-A0A3M1TI08-F1
#
_cell.length_a   1.000
_cell.length_b   1.000
_cell.length_c   1.000
_cell.angle_alpha   90.00
_cell.angle_beta   90.00
_cell.angle_gamma   90.00
#
_symmetry.space_group_name_H-M   'P 1'
#
loop_
_entity.id
_entity.type
_entity.pdbx_description
1 polymer ?
#
loop_
_entity_poly.entity_id
_entity_poly.type
_entity_poly.pdbx_seq_one_letter_code
_entity_poly.pdbx_strand_id
1 'polypeptide(L)'
;MEGALLVGDSAGFLNMTRLKGIHLAMKSGMLAAETVFEVLRQGEEARASEELTRGYWRRILDSWIFEEMWAVRNFRQAFQRRPFGFLRGMALGGLHVQTRGLLPPGRLPLEPDHHRMRKLSERADPAWPSPPPALPPTAETAAQVAAKVAQGFAHYAPPARPDAPPMSVKSEGVVFDKVTDVYHSGSTHDEDQPCHLVVADYDVCHTRCAEEYGNPCQYFCPAGVYEMVDAGEAAPGRRRLQLNFSNCVHCKTCDVRDPYQIITWVAPESGGPTYAGL
;
A
#
# COMPACT_ATOMS: atom_id res chain seq x y z
N MET A 1 8.55 17.92 11.62
CA MET A 1 8.16 17.29 12.89
C MET A 1 9.14 17.79 13.92
N GLU A 2 8.65 18.28 15.05
CA GLU A 2 9.55 18.68 16.13
C GLU A 2 10.03 17.43 16.86
N GLY A 3 11.33 17.36 17.16
CA GLY A 3 11.92 16.27 17.94
C GLY A 3 12.05 14.90 17.24
N ALA A 4 11.75 14.79 15.94
CA ALA A 4 11.82 13.50 15.23
C ALA A 4 12.53 13.61 13.87
N LEU A 5 13.23 12.54 13.50
CA LEU A 5 13.91 12.38 12.20
C LEU A 5 13.32 11.17 11.45
N LEU A 6 13.18 11.30 10.13
CA LEU A 6 12.82 10.19 9.23
C LEU A 6 14.09 9.63 8.59
N VAL A 7 14.22 8.30 8.58
CA VAL A 7 15.38 7.59 8.02
C VAL A 7 14.93 6.43 7.11
N GLY A 8 15.83 5.92 6.28
CA GLY A 8 15.57 4.80 5.38
C GLY A 8 14.39 4.99 4.44
N ASP A 9 13.70 3.89 4.14
CA ASP A 9 12.59 3.88 3.17
C ASP A 9 11.40 4.71 3.64
N SER A 10 11.23 4.90 4.96
CA SER A 10 10.23 5.82 5.53
C SER A 10 10.47 7.28 5.11
N ALA A 11 11.72 7.64 4.84
CA ALA A 11 12.11 8.95 4.30
C ALA A 11 12.23 8.96 2.77
N GLY A 12 11.94 7.84 2.10
CA GLY A 12 12.03 7.71 0.65
C GLY A 12 13.43 7.46 0.09
N PHE A 13 14.36 6.94 0.90
CA PHE A 13 15.73 6.64 0.47
C PHE A 13 15.86 5.32 -0.29
N LEU A 14 15.32 5.28 -1.51
CA LEU A 14 15.38 4.13 -2.42
C LEU A 14 15.90 4.53 -3.80
N ASN A 15 17.01 3.93 -4.24
CA ASN A 15 17.46 4.05 -5.62
C ASN A 15 16.67 3.09 -6.51
N MET A 16 15.60 3.61 -7.15
CA MET A 16 14.72 2.83 -8.01
C MET A 16 15.39 2.30 -9.28
N THR A 17 16.46 2.94 -9.78
CA THR A 17 17.18 2.43 -10.97
C THR A 17 17.96 1.16 -10.67
N ARG A 18 18.47 1.04 -9.44
CA ARG A 18 19.28 -0.08 -8.98
C ARG A 18 18.48 -1.10 -8.18
N LEU A 19 17.25 -0.76 -7.77
CA LEU A 19 16.44 -1.50 -6.82
C LEU A 19 17.19 -1.74 -5.50
N LYS A 20 17.85 -0.69 -4.98
CA LYS A 20 18.66 -0.75 -3.76
C LYS A 20 18.34 0.41 -2.82
N GLY A 21 17.96 0.09 -1.59
CA GLY A 21 17.68 1.06 -0.51
C GLY A 21 18.47 0.79 0.77
N ILE A 22 18.89 -0.47 1.02
CA ILE A 22 19.51 -0.90 2.28
C ILE A 22 20.72 -0.02 2.67
N HIS A 23 21.63 0.26 1.73
CA HIS A 23 22.82 1.06 2.00
C HIS A 23 22.48 2.52 2.31
N LEU A 24 21.46 3.09 1.64
CA LEU A 24 20.95 4.43 1.91
C LEU A 24 20.24 4.49 3.27
N ALA A 25 19.49 3.44 3.63
CA ALA A 25 18.84 3.31 4.92
C ALA A 25 19.85 3.23 6.07
N MET A 26 20.88 2.39 5.93
CA MET A 26 21.99 2.33 6.91
C MET A 26 22.68 3.68 7.07
N LYS A 27 23.06 4.32 5.96
CA LYS A 27 23.78 5.61 6.03
C LYS A 27 22.90 6.73 6.58
N SER A 28 21.63 6.80 6.20
CA SER A 28 20.69 7.80 6.72
C SER A 28 20.46 7.62 8.22
N GLY A 29 20.42 6.39 8.72
CA GLY A 29 20.38 6.08 10.15
C GLY A 29 21.65 6.50 10.89
N MET A 30 22.84 6.21 10.35
CA MET A 30 24.11 6.66 10.93
C MET A 30 24.18 8.18 11.06
N LEU A 31 23.84 8.92 9.99
CA LEU A 31 23.85 10.38 10.00
C LEU A 31 22.82 10.97 10.98
N ALA A 32 21.66 10.32 11.14
CA ALA A 32 20.67 10.71 12.13
C ALA A 32 21.23 10.53 13.55
N ALA A 33 21.84 9.37 13.83
CA ALA A 33 22.44 9.08 15.14
C ALA A 33 23.58 10.05 15.49
N GLU A 34 24.47 10.35 14.54
CA GLU A 34 25.53 11.35 14.70
C GLU A 34 24.95 12.74 15.04
N THR A 35 23.89 13.15 14.33
CA THR A 35 23.22 14.43 14.58
C THR A 35 22.59 14.48 15.96
N VAL A 36 21.84 13.43 16.35
CA VAL A 36 21.21 13.34 17.67
C VAL A 36 22.28 13.42 18.77
N PHE A 37 23.36 12.65 18.63
CA PHE A 37 24.44 12.62 19.61
C PHE A 37 25.09 13.99 19.79
N GLU A 38 25.38 14.70 18.69
CA GLU A 38 25.97 16.04 18.75
C GLU A 38 25.05 17.07 19.41
N VAL A 39 23.75 17.05 19.10
CA VAL A 39 22.77 17.95 19.71
C VAL A 39 22.66 17.68 21.21
N LEU A 40 22.57 16.41 21.61
CA LEU A 40 22.51 16.03 23.03
C LEU A 40 23.77 16.43 23.81
N ARG A 41 24.95 16.38 23.18
CA ARG A 41 26.22 16.78 23.80
C ARG A 41 26.31 18.28 24.08
N GLN A 42 25.63 19.12 23.29
CA GLN A 42 25.72 20.59 23.41
C GLN A 42 24.84 21.16 24.53
N GLY A 43 23.87 20.41 25.05
CA GLY A 43 23.13 20.76 26.28
C GLY A 43 22.13 21.92 26.16
N GLU A 44 21.86 22.44 24.96
CA GLU A 44 20.90 23.54 24.74
C GLU A 44 19.53 23.03 24.27
N GLU A 45 18.67 22.64 25.22
CA GLU A 45 17.33 22.07 24.93
C GLU A 45 16.42 23.01 24.14
N ALA A 46 16.55 24.33 24.32
CA ALA A 46 15.65 25.34 23.74
C ALA A 46 15.77 25.49 22.20
N ARG A 47 16.84 24.97 21.58
CA ARG A 47 17.06 25.00 20.11
C ARG A 47 17.26 23.61 19.50
N ALA A 48 17.19 22.56 20.32
CA ALA A 48 17.56 21.21 19.95
C ALA A 48 16.77 20.68 18.74
N SER A 49 15.47 20.96 18.62
CA SER A 49 14.65 20.41 17.52
C SER A 49 14.97 21.01 16.14
N GLU A 50 15.21 22.32 16.08
CA GLU A 50 15.55 22.98 14.82
C GLU A 50 16.98 22.61 14.39
N GLU A 51 17.92 22.60 15.34
CA GLU A 51 19.29 22.18 15.09
C GLU A 51 19.36 20.70 14.68
N LEU A 52 18.56 19.84 15.28
CA LEU A 52 18.45 18.43 14.91
C LEU A 52 17.99 18.27 13.45
N THR A 53 16.88 18.93 13.07
CA THR A 53 16.33 18.80 11.72
C THR A 53 17.29 19.37 10.67
N ARG A 54 17.83 20.57 10.92
CA ARG A 54 18.72 21.26 10.00
C ARG A 54 20.08 20.56 9.89
N GLY A 55 20.63 20.12 11.02
CA GLY A 55 21.89 19.42 11.11
C GLY A 55 21.83 18.07 10.39
N TYR A 56 20.73 17.33 10.55
CA TYR A 56 20.52 16.08 9.84
C TYR A 56 20.39 16.31 8.33
N TRP A 57 19.56 17.28 7.92
CA TRP A 57 19.38 17.58 6.51
C TRP A 57 20.67 18.01 5.83
N ARG A 58 21.49 18.85 6.49
CA ARG A 58 22.80 19.25 5.98
C ARG A 58 23.73 18.05 5.77
N ARG A 59 23.78 17.14 6.74
CA ARG A 59 24.56 15.89 6.61
C ARG A 59 24.10 15.02 5.46
N ILE A 60 22.79 14.96 5.19
CA ILE A 60 22.27 14.24 4.02
C ILE A 60 22.77 14.90 2.73
N LEU A 61 22.62 16.23 2.61
CA LEU A 61 23.07 17.01 1.45
C LEU A 61 24.58 16.87 1.19
N ASP A 62 25.38 16.85 2.25
CA ASP A 62 26.85 16.73 2.17
C ASP A 62 27.32 15.27 1.99
N SER A 63 26.40 14.29 1.97
CA SER A 63 26.73 12.87 1.86
C SER A 63 26.50 12.30 0.46
N TRP A 64 27.09 11.13 0.22
CA TRP A 64 26.87 10.36 -1.01
C TRP A 64 25.41 9.92 -1.20
N ILE A 65 24.56 9.94 -0.16
CA ILE A 65 23.11 9.71 -0.32
C ILE A 65 22.54 10.73 -1.29
N PHE A 66 22.85 12.02 -1.09
CA PHE A 66 22.32 13.08 -1.94
C PHE A 66 22.83 12.93 -3.37
N GLU A 67 24.12 12.68 -3.55
CA GLU A 67 24.71 12.46 -4.89
C GLU A 67 24.04 11.30 -5.63
N GLU A 68 23.82 10.17 -4.96
CA GLU A 68 23.16 9.00 -5.55
C GLU A 68 21.69 9.28 -5.88
N MET A 69 20.94 9.85 -4.94
CA MET A 69 19.51 10.13 -5.11
C MET A 69 19.26 11.23 -6.14
N TRP A 70 20.09 12.27 -6.16
CA TRP A 70 19.98 13.36 -7.13
C TRP A 70 20.15 12.86 -8.56
N ALA A 71 21.09 11.94 -8.78
CA ALA A 71 21.38 11.39 -10.10
C ALA A 71 20.21 10.60 -10.71
N VAL A 72 19.26 10.14 -9.89
CA VAL A 72 18.14 9.28 -10.30
C VAL A 72 16.76 9.89 -9.95
N ARG A 73 16.72 11.14 -9.47
CA ARG A 73 15.55 11.78 -8.87
C ARG A 73 14.30 11.86 -9.75
N ASN A 74 14.46 11.84 -11.08
CA ASN A 74 13.36 11.90 -12.05
C ASN A 74 13.11 10.57 -12.78
N PHE A 75 13.82 9.49 -12.42
CA PHE A 75 13.75 8.23 -13.15
C PHE A 75 12.33 7.66 -13.20
N ARG A 76 11.67 7.49 -12.05
CA ARG A 76 10.32 6.91 -11.98
C ARG A 76 9.26 7.80 -12.63
N GLN A 77 9.41 9.11 -12.49
CA GLN A 77 8.52 10.13 -13.01
C GLN A 77 8.55 10.17 -14.54
N ALA A 78 9.69 9.84 -15.17
CA ALA A 78 9.80 9.74 -16.61
C ALA A 78 8.77 8.75 -17.21
N PHE A 79 8.43 7.68 -16.49
CA PHE A 79 7.51 6.64 -16.94
C PHE A 79 6.03 6.93 -16.63
N GLN A 80 5.68 8.08 -16.04
CA GLN A 80 4.31 8.34 -15.60
C GLN A 80 3.36 8.93 -16.65
N ARG A 81 3.84 9.50 -17.76
CA ARG A 81 2.96 10.22 -18.70
C ARG A 81 2.51 9.37 -19.90
N ARG A 82 1.21 9.18 -20.10
CA ARG A 82 0.58 8.61 -21.31
C ARG A 82 0.40 9.68 -22.41
N PRO A 83 0.21 9.35 -23.71
CA PRO A 83 0.06 8.01 -24.31
C PRO A 83 1.38 7.30 -24.69
N PHE A 84 2.49 8.02 -24.92
CA PHE A 84 3.79 7.42 -25.31
C PHE A 84 4.65 6.94 -24.13
N GLY A 85 4.03 6.60 -22.99
CA GLY A 85 4.68 6.60 -21.68
C GLY A 85 5.87 5.67 -21.50
N PHE A 86 5.85 4.48 -22.10
CA PHE A 86 7.00 3.57 -22.00
C PHE A 86 8.18 4.05 -22.83
N LEU A 87 8.01 4.30 -24.13
CA LEU A 87 9.09 4.74 -25.02
C LEU A 87 9.64 6.12 -24.63
N ARG A 88 8.75 7.07 -24.30
CA ARG A 88 9.14 8.37 -23.77
C ARG A 88 9.82 8.24 -22.41
N GLY A 89 9.32 7.36 -21.54
CA GLY A 89 9.92 7.09 -20.24
C GLY A 89 11.32 6.50 -20.35
N MET A 90 11.52 5.57 -21.29
CA MET A 90 12.84 5.03 -21.62
C MET A 90 13.80 6.12 -22.13
N ALA A 91 13.35 6.96 -23.07
CA ALA A 91 14.18 8.04 -23.60
C ALA A 91 14.56 9.08 -22.53
N LEU A 92 13.57 9.57 -21.77
CA LEU A 92 13.80 10.56 -20.71
C LEU A 92 14.57 9.97 -19.51
N GLY A 93 14.24 8.74 -19.11
CA GLY A 93 14.92 8.03 -18.04
C GLY A 93 16.37 7.72 -18.39
N GLY A 94 16.62 7.25 -19.63
CA GLY A 94 17.96 7.02 -20.16
C GLY A 94 18.80 8.29 -20.21
N LEU A 95 18.23 9.39 -20.74
CA LEU A 95 18.88 10.70 -20.74
C LEU A 95 19.19 11.17 -19.30
N HIS A 96 18.27 10.95 -18.36
CA HIS A 96 18.44 11.36 -16.97
C HIS A 96 19.56 10.62 -16.26
N VAL A 97 19.60 9.30 -16.41
CA VAL A 97 20.68 8.48 -15.84
C VAL A 97 22.02 8.83 -16.50
N GLN A 98 22.06 8.96 -17.83
CA GLN A 98 23.29 9.30 -18.57
C GLN A 98 23.86 10.67 -18.16
N THR A 99 22.99 11.63 -17.87
CA THR A 99 23.38 12.98 -17.44
C THR A 99 23.46 13.13 -15.92
N ARG A 100 23.36 12.01 -15.17
CA ARG A 100 23.42 11.96 -13.71
C ARG A 100 22.52 13.00 -13.03
N GLY A 101 21.27 13.09 -13.48
CA GLY A 101 20.27 13.95 -12.85
C GLY A 101 20.16 15.36 -13.42
N LEU A 102 21.03 15.73 -14.37
CA LEU A 102 21.10 17.08 -14.95
C LEU A 102 19.95 17.36 -15.92
N LEU A 103 19.60 16.40 -16.78
CA LEU A 103 18.51 16.54 -17.76
C LEU A 103 17.42 15.48 -17.53
N PRO A 104 16.12 15.78 -17.67
CA PRO A 104 15.57 17.14 -17.70
C PRO A 104 15.85 17.87 -16.37
N PRO A 105 16.03 19.19 -16.41
CA PRO A 105 16.26 19.99 -15.21
C PRO A 105 15.01 20.02 -14.32
N GLY A 106 15.21 20.38 -13.06
CA GLY A 106 14.14 20.43 -12.06
C GLY A 106 13.62 19.05 -11.63
N ARG A 107 12.53 19.04 -10.86
CA ARG A 107 11.85 17.84 -10.38
C ARG A 107 10.62 17.58 -11.25
N LEU A 108 10.54 16.41 -11.86
CA LEU A 108 9.35 16.00 -12.59
C LEU A 108 8.22 15.70 -11.59
N PRO A 109 6.95 16.01 -11.93
CA PRO A 109 5.82 15.74 -11.05
C PRO A 109 5.61 14.23 -10.91
N LEU A 110 5.14 13.85 -9.73
CA LEU A 110 4.77 12.48 -9.37
C LEU A 110 3.29 12.51 -8.95
N GLU A 111 2.47 11.69 -9.58
CA GLU A 111 1.05 11.55 -9.20
C GLU A 111 0.90 10.40 -8.18
N PRO A 112 0.02 10.54 -7.15
CA PRO A 112 -0.29 9.46 -6.23
C PRO A 112 -0.79 8.19 -6.94
N ASP A 113 -0.40 7.04 -6.40
CA ASP A 113 -0.63 5.76 -7.05
C ASP A 113 -2.12 5.35 -7.12
N HIS A 114 -2.94 5.79 -6.16
CA HIS A 114 -4.38 5.52 -6.14
C HIS A 114 -5.16 6.30 -7.21
N HIS A 115 -4.72 7.52 -7.58
CA HIS A 115 -5.33 8.30 -8.68
C HIS A 115 -5.20 7.62 -10.04
N ARG A 116 -4.25 6.70 -10.18
CA ARG A 116 -3.94 6.03 -11.45
C ARG A 116 -4.86 4.87 -11.75
N MET A 117 -5.71 4.47 -10.80
CA MET A 117 -6.67 3.41 -11.01
C MET A 117 -7.80 3.90 -11.90
N ARG A 118 -8.02 3.19 -13.01
CA ARG A 118 -9.10 3.51 -13.95
C ARG A 118 -10.38 2.81 -13.53
N LYS A 119 -11.51 3.51 -13.71
CA LYS A 119 -12.82 2.91 -13.50
C LYS A 119 -13.08 1.81 -14.51
N LEU A 120 -13.94 0.87 -14.14
CA LEU A 120 -14.37 -0.22 -15.02
C LEU A 120 -15.06 0.31 -16.28
N SER A 121 -15.83 1.39 -16.17
CA SER A 121 -16.51 2.07 -17.29
C SER A 121 -15.55 2.66 -18.33
N GLU A 122 -14.28 2.87 -18.00
CA GLU A 122 -13.28 3.43 -18.91
C GLU A 122 -12.46 2.36 -19.64
N ARG A 123 -12.69 1.07 -19.35
CA ARG A 123 -11.93 -0.03 -19.96
C ARG A 123 -12.39 -0.25 -21.40
N ALA A 124 -11.43 -0.57 -22.27
CA ALA A 124 -11.67 -0.85 -23.68
C ALA A 124 -12.03 -2.32 -23.97
N ASP A 125 -11.93 -3.20 -22.97
CA ASP A 125 -12.12 -4.65 -23.13
C ASP A 125 -13.47 -5.10 -22.54
N PRO A 126 -14.45 -5.53 -23.37
CA PRO A 126 -15.74 -6.04 -22.93
C PRO A 126 -15.69 -7.42 -22.27
N ALA A 127 -14.57 -8.15 -22.34
CA ALA A 127 -14.47 -9.54 -21.87
C ALA A 127 -14.23 -9.67 -20.35
N TRP A 128 -14.03 -8.56 -19.63
CA TRP A 128 -13.93 -8.58 -18.17
C TRP A 128 -15.34 -8.64 -17.55
N PRO A 129 -15.62 -9.55 -16.60
CA PRO A 129 -16.95 -9.66 -16.02
C PRO A 129 -17.34 -8.33 -15.36
N SER A 130 -18.51 -7.80 -15.71
CA SER A 130 -19.07 -6.63 -15.05
C SER A 130 -19.24 -6.93 -13.55
N PRO A 131 -18.92 -5.96 -12.66
CA PRO A 131 -19.20 -6.13 -11.25
C PRO A 131 -20.72 -6.28 -11.07
N PRO A 132 -21.16 -7.00 -10.03
CA PRO A 132 -22.58 -7.02 -9.69
C PRO A 132 -23.07 -5.58 -9.43
N PRO A 133 -24.34 -5.26 -9.76
CA PRO A 133 -24.89 -3.91 -9.58
C PRO A 133 -24.78 -3.47 -8.10
N ALA A 134 -24.44 -2.20 -7.83
CA ALA A 134 -24.45 -1.72 -6.44
C ALA A 134 -25.87 -1.66 -5.93
N LEU A 135 -25.92 -1.68 -4.61
CA LEU A 135 -27.16 -1.65 -3.88
C LEU A 135 -27.45 -0.23 -3.43
N PRO A 136 -28.73 0.17 -3.37
CA PRO A 136 -29.10 1.48 -2.86
C PRO A 136 -28.77 1.58 -1.36
N PRO A 137 -28.27 2.74 -0.88
CA PRO A 137 -28.09 2.99 0.56
C PRO A 137 -29.45 3.16 1.24
N THR A 138 -29.62 2.69 2.48
CA THR A 138 -30.85 2.96 3.27
C THR A 138 -30.60 3.32 4.73
N ALA A 139 -31.45 4.22 5.24
CA ALA A 139 -31.35 4.98 6.50
C ALA A 139 -31.74 4.23 7.80
N GLU A 140 -31.64 2.90 7.83
CA GLU A 140 -32.21 2.04 8.91
C GLU A 140 -31.16 1.35 9.80
N THR A 141 -29.88 1.72 9.67
CA THR A 141 -28.74 0.97 10.23
C THR A 141 -28.64 1.04 11.77
N ALA A 142 -29.11 2.12 12.40
CA ALA A 142 -28.88 2.35 13.84
C ALA A 142 -29.71 1.44 14.77
N ALA A 143 -30.97 1.16 14.42
CA ALA A 143 -31.86 0.33 15.26
C ALA A 143 -31.55 -1.17 15.14
N GLN A 144 -31.05 -1.59 13.98
CA GLN A 144 -30.73 -3.00 13.69
C GLN A 144 -29.42 -3.44 14.36
N VAL A 145 -28.46 -2.52 14.53
CA VAL A 145 -27.18 -2.76 15.23
C VAL A 145 -27.41 -3.09 16.70
N ALA A 146 -28.33 -2.39 17.38
CA ALA A 146 -28.65 -2.65 18.79
C ALA A 146 -29.27 -4.04 19.01
N ALA A 147 -30.04 -4.55 18.04
CA ALA A 147 -30.70 -5.84 18.15
C ALA A 147 -29.76 -7.04 17.88
N LYS A 148 -28.77 -6.88 16.99
CA LYS A 148 -27.86 -7.99 16.62
C LYS A 148 -26.68 -8.20 17.56
N VAL A 149 -26.29 -7.20 18.36
CA VAL A 149 -25.28 -7.33 19.43
C VAL A 149 -25.71 -8.34 20.50
N ALA A 150 -27.02 -8.56 20.68
CA ALA A 150 -27.56 -9.43 21.72
C ALA A 150 -27.48 -10.94 21.42
N GLN A 151 -27.11 -11.37 20.21
CA GLN A 151 -27.37 -12.76 19.77
C GLN A 151 -26.18 -13.60 19.30
N GLY A 152 -24.92 -13.12 19.39
CA GLY A 152 -23.69 -13.94 19.31
C GLY A 152 -23.54 -14.88 18.09
N PHE A 153 -22.66 -14.55 17.14
CA PHE A 153 -22.50 -15.35 15.93
C PHE A 153 -21.54 -16.53 16.10
N ALA A 154 -22.04 -17.76 15.93
CA ALA A 154 -21.23 -18.98 15.80
C ALA A 154 -21.36 -19.60 14.39
N HIS A 155 -20.20 -19.77 13.73
CA HIS A 155 -19.80 -20.57 12.56
C HIS A 155 -20.77 -20.82 11.37
N TYR A 156 -20.31 -20.44 10.16
CA TYR A 156 -20.62 -21.16 8.91
C TYR A 156 -19.59 -20.89 7.78
N ALA A 157 -19.38 -21.89 6.92
CA ALA A 157 -18.45 -21.93 5.78
C ALA A 157 -19.17 -21.61 4.44
N PRO A 158 -18.61 -20.80 3.53
CA PRO A 158 -19.36 -20.30 2.37
C PRO A 158 -19.40 -21.27 1.16
N PRO A 159 -20.47 -21.24 0.33
CA PRO A 159 -20.55 -21.93 -0.96
C PRO A 159 -19.80 -21.17 -2.08
N ALA A 160 -19.54 -21.88 -3.18
CA ALA A 160 -18.63 -21.48 -4.26
C ALA A 160 -19.09 -20.26 -5.07
N ARG A 161 -18.12 -19.38 -5.39
CA ARG A 161 -18.28 -18.20 -6.26
C ARG A 161 -18.50 -18.61 -7.72
N PRO A 162 -19.34 -17.90 -8.50
CA PRO A 162 -19.39 -18.06 -9.95
C PRO A 162 -18.10 -17.55 -10.61
N ASP A 163 -17.68 -18.28 -11.64
CA ASP A 163 -16.35 -18.22 -12.23
C ASP A 163 -16.03 -16.85 -12.85
N ALA A 164 -15.02 -16.17 -12.31
CA ALA A 164 -14.28 -15.21 -13.11
C ALA A 164 -13.68 -15.97 -14.31
N PRO A 165 -13.59 -15.36 -15.51
CA PRO A 165 -12.94 -16.04 -16.64
C PRO A 165 -11.55 -16.48 -16.18
N PRO A 166 -11.18 -17.76 -16.37
CA PRO A 166 -9.90 -18.24 -15.90
C PRO A 166 -8.81 -17.42 -16.56
N MET A 167 -8.05 -16.66 -15.77
CA MET A 167 -6.76 -16.19 -16.24
C MET A 167 -5.96 -17.45 -16.55
N SER A 168 -5.71 -17.71 -17.82
CA SER A 168 -4.84 -18.79 -18.24
C SER A 168 -3.41 -18.42 -17.85
N VAL A 169 -3.04 -18.73 -16.61
CA VAL A 169 -1.66 -18.66 -16.20
C VAL A 169 -0.96 -19.82 -16.90
N LYS A 170 -0.15 -19.49 -17.91
CA LYS A 170 0.79 -20.47 -18.49
C LYS A 170 1.81 -20.81 -17.40
N SER A 171 1.55 -21.86 -16.63
CA SER A 171 2.48 -22.33 -15.61
C SER A 171 2.68 -23.82 -15.71
N GLU A 172 3.93 -24.23 -15.89
CA GLU A 172 4.37 -25.63 -15.82
C GLU A 172 4.50 -26.09 -14.35
N GLY A 173 3.46 -25.85 -13.52
CA GLY A 173 3.42 -26.29 -12.13
C GLY A 173 4.19 -25.44 -11.11
N VAL A 174 4.58 -24.21 -11.44
CA VAL A 174 5.37 -23.30 -10.56
C VAL A 174 4.54 -22.10 -10.05
N VAL A 175 3.22 -22.25 -9.96
CA VAL A 175 2.31 -21.20 -9.49
C VAL A 175 1.51 -21.72 -8.32
N PHE A 176 1.51 -20.94 -7.25
CA PHE A 176 0.80 -21.22 -6.02
C PHE A 176 -0.36 -20.24 -5.85
N ASP A 177 -1.38 -20.65 -5.11
CA ASP A 177 -2.45 -19.75 -4.70
C ASP A 177 -1.99 -18.84 -3.54
N LYS A 178 -2.72 -17.74 -3.30
CA LYS A 178 -2.38 -16.76 -2.27
C LYS A 178 -2.33 -17.36 -0.86
N VAL A 179 -3.14 -18.38 -0.56
CA VAL A 179 -3.18 -18.98 0.78
C VAL A 179 -1.92 -19.81 1.02
N THR A 180 -1.45 -20.53 0.01
CA THR A 180 -0.16 -21.22 0.04
C THR A 180 1.00 -20.23 0.27
N ASP A 181 1.00 -19.07 -0.40
CA ASP A 181 2.01 -18.02 -0.18
C ASP A 181 1.95 -17.43 1.24
N VAL A 182 0.74 -17.21 1.78
CA VAL A 182 0.54 -16.76 3.18
C VAL A 182 1.09 -17.78 4.16
N TYR A 183 0.83 -19.07 3.95
CA TYR A 183 1.39 -20.15 4.76
C TYR A 183 2.93 -20.10 4.76
N HIS A 184 3.55 -19.95 3.59
CA HIS A 184 5.01 -19.85 3.48
C HIS A 184 5.60 -18.56 4.06
N SER A 185 4.83 -17.48 4.13
CA SER A 185 5.25 -16.25 4.83
C SER A 185 5.32 -16.41 6.34
N GLY A 186 4.73 -17.49 6.89
CA GLY A 186 4.59 -17.69 8.34
C GLY A 186 3.81 -16.58 9.02
N SER A 187 2.94 -15.86 8.29
CA SER A 187 2.18 -14.76 8.85
C SER A 187 1.09 -15.26 9.76
N THR A 188 1.11 -14.77 10.99
CA THR A 188 0.14 -15.13 12.03
C THR A 188 -0.19 -13.92 12.89
N HIS A 189 -1.42 -13.85 13.37
CA HIS A 189 -1.91 -12.84 14.30
C HIS A 189 -2.87 -13.52 15.26
N ASP A 190 -2.99 -12.98 16.48
CA ASP A 190 -4.11 -13.31 17.35
C ASP A 190 -5.43 -12.85 16.68
N GLU A 191 -6.42 -13.75 16.57
CA GLU A 191 -7.72 -13.47 15.94
C GLU A 191 -8.66 -12.66 16.85
N ASP A 192 -8.41 -12.68 18.17
CA ASP A 192 -9.20 -11.93 19.15
C ASP A 192 -8.76 -10.46 19.27
N GLN A 193 -7.65 -10.07 18.61
CA GLN A 193 -7.17 -8.69 18.60
C GLN A 193 -7.97 -7.80 17.61
N PRO A 194 -8.01 -6.48 17.82
CA PRO A 194 -8.63 -5.57 16.87
C PRO A 194 -8.00 -5.64 15.48
N CYS A 195 -8.84 -5.62 14.43
CA CYS A 195 -8.35 -5.56 13.06
C CYS A 195 -7.51 -4.29 12.83
N HIS A 196 -6.25 -4.48 12.46
CA HIS A 196 -5.29 -3.40 12.21
C HIS A 196 -5.41 -2.77 10.81
N LEU A 197 -6.45 -3.16 10.05
CA LEU A 197 -6.84 -2.58 8.77
C LEU A 197 -8.13 -1.82 8.98
N VAL A 198 -8.01 -0.53 9.30
CA VAL A 198 -9.13 0.33 9.63
C VAL A 198 -9.78 0.82 8.34
N VAL A 199 -11.01 0.36 8.07
CA VAL A 199 -11.82 0.82 6.95
C VAL A 199 -12.78 1.90 7.44
N ALA A 200 -12.62 3.13 6.96
CA ALA A 200 -13.39 4.29 7.41
C ALA A 200 -14.88 4.19 7.05
N ASP A 201 -15.20 3.60 5.90
CA ASP A 201 -16.57 3.46 5.42
C ASP A 201 -16.75 2.14 4.64
N TYR A 202 -17.39 1.16 5.29
CA TYR A 202 -17.69 -0.13 4.67
C TYR A 202 -18.76 -0.02 3.58
N ASP A 203 -19.60 1.01 3.57
CA ASP A 203 -20.63 1.21 2.54
C ASP A 203 -20.01 1.52 1.20
N VAL A 204 -18.93 2.30 1.17
CA VAL A 204 -18.14 2.52 -0.05
C VAL A 204 -17.63 1.20 -0.62
N CYS A 205 -17.23 0.24 0.22
CA CYS A 205 -16.73 -1.05 -0.24
C CYS A 205 -17.80 -1.87 -0.96
N HIS A 206 -19.02 -2.01 -0.42
CA HIS A 206 -20.05 -2.85 -1.04
C HIS A 206 -20.93 -2.14 -2.08
N THR A 207 -20.85 -0.81 -2.18
CA THR A 207 -21.57 -0.02 -3.19
C THR A 207 -20.63 0.52 -4.28
N ARG A 208 -20.09 1.72 -4.07
CA ARG A 208 -19.37 2.51 -5.08
C ARG A 208 -18.08 1.85 -5.53
N CYS A 209 -17.33 1.23 -4.64
CA CYS A 209 -16.08 0.57 -4.98
C CYS A 209 -16.30 -0.72 -5.77
N ALA A 210 -17.39 -1.44 -5.48
CA ALA A 210 -17.82 -2.58 -6.28
C ALA A 210 -18.15 -2.16 -7.71
N GLU A 211 -18.96 -1.10 -7.89
CA GLU A 211 -19.35 -0.60 -9.22
C GLU A 211 -18.22 0.06 -10.00
N GLU A 212 -17.54 1.03 -9.39
CA GLU A 212 -16.60 1.88 -10.11
C GLU A 212 -15.30 1.12 -10.40
N TYR A 213 -14.85 0.25 -9.49
CA TYR A 213 -13.53 -0.37 -9.53
C TYR A 213 -13.52 -1.90 -9.38
N GLY A 214 -14.64 -2.53 -9.03
CA GLY A 214 -14.74 -3.99 -8.87
C GLY A 214 -14.06 -4.52 -7.61
N ASN A 215 -14.01 -3.73 -6.52
CA ASN A 215 -13.29 -4.08 -5.29
C ASN A 215 -11.82 -4.50 -5.54
N PRO A 216 -10.98 -3.57 -6.02
CA PRO A 216 -9.59 -3.84 -6.42
C PRO A 216 -8.72 -4.41 -5.28
N CYS A 217 -9.12 -4.20 -4.02
CA CYS A 217 -8.44 -4.71 -2.84
C CYS A 217 -8.34 -6.25 -2.79
N GLN A 218 -9.28 -6.97 -3.40
CA GLN A 218 -9.20 -8.43 -3.52
C GLN A 218 -8.04 -8.89 -4.40
N TYR A 219 -7.57 -8.02 -5.30
CA TYR A 219 -6.56 -8.36 -6.30
C TYR A 219 -5.18 -7.82 -5.94
N PHE A 220 -5.07 -6.53 -5.57
CA PHE A 220 -3.77 -5.95 -5.19
C PHE A 220 -3.26 -6.43 -3.83
N CYS A 221 -4.13 -6.96 -2.96
CA CYS A 221 -3.69 -7.53 -1.70
C CYS A 221 -2.97 -8.85 -1.97
N PRO A 222 -1.69 -8.98 -1.58
CA PRO A 222 -0.93 -10.19 -1.83
C PRO A 222 -1.39 -11.36 -0.95
N ALA A 223 -2.04 -11.08 0.18
CA ALA A 223 -2.32 -12.05 1.24
C ALA A 223 -3.80 -12.47 1.37
N GLY A 224 -4.65 -12.10 0.41
CA GLY A 224 -6.07 -12.49 0.44
C GLY A 224 -6.84 -11.97 1.66
N VAL A 225 -6.43 -10.84 2.22
CA VAL A 225 -7.06 -10.27 3.43
C VAL A 225 -8.46 -9.75 3.15
N TYR A 226 -8.69 -9.18 1.97
CA TYR A 226 -9.98 -8.58 1.59
C TYR A 226 -10.79 -9.57 0.78
N GLU A 227 -11.97 -9.92 1.28
CA GLU A 227 -12.88 -10.83 0.61
C GLU A 227 -14.31 -10.28 0.60
N MET A 228 -14.91 -10.18 -0.59
CA MET A 228 -16.34 -9.92 -0.68
C MET A 228 -17.11 -11.24 -0.52
N VAL A 229 -17.85 -11.36 0.57
CA VAL A 229 -18.66 -12.55 0.91
C VAL A 229 -20.13 -12.19 0.86
N ASP A 230 -21.01 -13.16 0.64
CA ASP A 230 -22.44 -12.90 0.66
C ASP A 230 -22.89 -12.47 2.06
N ALA A 231 -23.78 -11.48 2.14
CA ALA A 231 -24.30 -10.92 3.38
C ALA A 231 -25.33 -11.83 4.08
N GLY A 232 -25.51 -13.05 3.56
CA GLY A 232 -26.39 -14.09 4.09
C GLY A 232 -27.87 -13.91 3.71
N GLU A 233 -28.72 -14.78 4.26
CA GLU A 233 -30.16 -14.83 3.98
C GLU A 233 -30.91 -13.55 4.37
N ALA A 234 -30.37 -12.78 5.32
CA ALA A 234 -30.95 -11.50 5.76
C ALA A 234 -30.81 -10.39 4.70
N ALA A 235 -29.94 -10.57 3.71
CA ALA A 235 -29.73 -9.64 2.61
C ALA A 235 -29.34 -10.40 1.32
N PRO A 236 -30.27 -11.19 0.75
CA PRO A 236 -29.98 -12.04 -0.41
C PRO A 236 -29.47 -11.24 -1.60
N GLY A 237 -28.37 -11.68 -2.21
CA GLY A 237 -27.72 -10.99 -3.32
C GLY A 237 -26.87 -9.78 -2.93
N ARG A 238 -26.82 -9.40 -1.64
CA ARG A 238 -25.88 -8.38 -1.15
C ARG A 238 -24.57 -9.02 -0.73
N ARG A 239 -23.45 -8.32 -0.95
CA ARG A 239 -22.12 -8.72 -0.48
C ARG A 239 -21.64 -7.78 0.61
N ARG A 240 -20.89 -8.30 1.58
CA ARG A 240 -20.19 -7.53 2.61
C ARG A 240 -18.68 -7.77 2.48
N LEU A 241 -17.90 -6.79 2.92
CA LEU A 241 -16.46 -6.98 3.06
C LEU A 241 -16.17 -7.81 4.31
N GLN A 242 -15.45 -8.91 4.14
CA GLN A 242 -14.83 -9.68 5.22
C GLN A 242 -13.32 -9.42 5.20
N LEU A 243 -12.77 -9.15 6.38
CA LEU A 243 -11.34 -8.91 6.58
C LEU A 243 -10.73 -10.11 7.28
N ASN A 244 -9.97 -10.91 6.53
CA ASN A 244 -9.16 -12.01 7.04
C ASN A 244 -7.79 -11.46 7.48
N PHE A 245 -7.77 -10.55 8.45
CA PHE A 245 -6.61 -9.73 8.79
C PHE A 245 -5.43 -10.55 9.35
N SER A 246 -5.69 -11.75 9.86
CA SER A 246 -4.65 -12.67 10.34
C SER A 246 -3.66 -13.07 9.25
N ASN A 247 -4.07 -13.01 7.97
CA ASN A 247 -3.21 -13.27 6.82
C ASN A 247 -2.27 -12.09 6.49
N CYS A 248 -2.47 -10.91 7.06
CA CYS A 248 -1.78 -9.68 6.62
C CYS A 248 -0.26 -9.80 6.69
N VAL A 249 0.44 -9.53 5.58
CA VAL A 249 1.92 -9.58 5.50
C VAL A 249 2.58 -8.19 5.64
N HIS A 250 1.82 -7.21 6.12
CA HIS A 250 2.27 -5.84 6.45
C HIS A 250 2.89 -5.05 5.27
N CYS A 251 2.60 -5.43 4.02
CA CYS A 251 3.14 -4.79 2.81
C CYS A 251 2.71 -3.34 2.56
N LYS A 252 1.68 -2.84 3.25
CA LYS A 252 1.06 -1.50 3.10
C LYS A 252 0.43 -1.19 1.74
N THR A 253 0.38 -2.14 0.80
CA THR A 253 -0.21 -1.91 -0.53
C THR A 253 -1.65 -1.39 -0.48
N CYS A 254 -2.46 -1.88 0.46
CA CYS A 254 -3.86 -1.48 0.59
C CYS A 254 -4.05 -0.01 0.96
N ASP A 255 -3.21 0.50 1.86
CA ASP A 255 -3.16 1.92 2.26
C ASP A 255 -2.78 2.82 1.06
N VAL A 256 -1.82 2.37 0.25
CA VAL A 256 -1.29 3.14 -0.89
C VAL A 256 -2.18 3.09 -2.14
N ARG A 257 -2.80 1.94 -2.43
CA ARG A 257 -3.48 1.66 -3.71
C ARG A 257 -4.99 1.80 -3.69
N ASP A 258 -5.62 1.90 -2.52
CA ASP A 258 -7.07 2.07 -2.43
C ASP A 258 -7.51 3.36 -3.15
N PRO A 259 -8.35 3.27 -4.22
CA PRO A 259 -8.78 4.43 -4.99
C PRO A 259 -9.56 5.47 -4.17
N TYR A 260 -10.16 5.08 -3.04
CA TYR A 260 -10.91 5.99 -2.17
C TYR A 260 -10.13 6.47 -0.94
N GLN A 261 -8.94 5.91 -0.68
CA GLN A 261 -8.11 6.22 0.50
C GLN A 261 -8.89 6.10 1.82
N ILE A 262 -9.73 5.06 1.95
CA ILE A 262 -10.53 4.75 3.14
C ILE A 262 -9.97 3.59 3.96
N ILE A 263 -8.90 2.95 3.49
CA ILE A 263 -8.18 1.90 4.24
C ILE A 263 -6.95 2.52 4.88
N THR A 264 -6.86 2.49 6.20
CA THR A 264 -5.68 2.89 6.96
C THR A 264 -5.04 1.68 7.62
N TRP A 265 -3.76 1.42 7.31
CA TRP A 265 -3.01 0.40 8.03
C TRP A 265 -2.49 0.99 9.34
N VAL A 266 -2.73 0.30 10.44
CA VAL A 266 -2.10 0.57 11.75
C VAL A 266 -1.30 -0.64 12.19
N ALA A 267 -0.38 -0.46 13.14
CA ALA A 267 0.36 -1.59 13.68
C ALA A 267 -0.59 -2.49 14.49
N PRO A 268 -0.57 -3.83 14.32
CA PRO A 268 -1.28 -4.76 15.19
C PRO A 268 -0.68 -4.77 16.60
N GLU A 269 -1.40 -5.36 17.55
CA GLU A 269 -0.91 -5.57 18.92
C GLU A 269 0.27 -6.54 18.93
N SER A 270 0.18 -7.60 18.13
CA SER A 270 1.24 -8.59 17.95
C SER A 270 1.04 -9.40 16.67
N GLY A 271 2.08 -10.11 16.25
CA GLY A 271 2.07 -10.95 15.06
C GLY A 271 2.62 -10.27 13.81
N GLY A 272 2.43 -10.92 12.68
CA GLY A 272 2.98 -10.55 11.38
C GLY A 272 3.72 -11.70 10.70
N PRO A 273 4.33 -11.42 9.54
CA PRO A 273 5.11 -12.41 8.80
C PRO A 273 6.37 -12.85 9.54
N THR A 274 6.73 -14.13 9.40
CA THR A 274 7.96 -14.72 9.95
C THR A 274 8.93 -15.05 8.83
N TYR A 275 9.71 -14.05 8.41
CA TYR A 275 10.66 -14.18 7.31
C TYR A 275 12.00 -14.74 7.80
N ALA A 276 12.44 -15.88 7.24
CA ALA A 276 13.74 -16.48 7.50
C ALA A 276 14.65 -16.33 6.27
N GLY A 277 15.65 -15.45 6.36
CA GLY A 277 16.63 -15.25 5.28
C GLY A 277 16.07 -14.59 4.01
N LEU A 278 14.94 -13.88 4.15
CA LEU A 278 14.25 -13.09 3.13
C LEU A 278 14.67 -11.61 3.20
#